data_AF-A0A9W6Y2S4-F1
#
_entry.id   AF-A0A9W6Y2S4-F1
#
_cell.length_a   1.000
_cell.length_b   1.000
_cell.length_c   1.000
_cell.angle_alpha   90.00
_cell.angle_beta   90.00
_cell.angle_gamma   90.00
#
_symmetry.space_group_name_H-M   'P 1'
#
loop_
_entity.id
_entity.type
_entity.pdbx_description
1 polymer ?
#
loop_
_entity_poly.entity_id
_entity_poly.type
_entity_poly.pdbx_seq_one_letter_code
_entity_poly.pdbx_strand_id
1 'polypeptide(L)'
;MLASNRKFASFPHSCSLPADTMDIAVLLNATDDAEEDWELEASDSEEEGARETEYVDEGDVSDNEALDELQPAVRRTTSAKVCIIAVPLGAVSLGENTVRTKARSSARTYMPSKPDTYGVRFYSVVGWESLYAFAVWDNGSGNRTKTNPVDRYVDLFSALQTAVFRTLKRDDVAIKRKDPSALWVAMCGHLTKMYPAPNQRRLLVCDNFYTRHNLAKNSHHIHMKMLGTIRIALQGKWMAVRLEAAKERMDNAERGAWELHAAVDVPSDWEKLQ
;
A
#
# COMPACT_ATOMS: atom_id res chain seq x y z
N MET A 1 -30.69 -12.13 26.19
CA MET A 1 -29.94 -11.77 24.97
C MET A 1 -30.11 -10.28 24.74
N LEU A 2 -29.12 -9.46 25.10
CA LEU A 2 -29.14 -8.01 24.88
C LEU A 2 -28.33 -7.71 23.61
N ALA A 3 -29.02 -7.35 22.54
CA ALA A 3 -28.40 -6.87 21.31
C ALA A 3 -28.01 -5.39 21.50
N SER A 4 -26.70 -5.13 21.53
CA SER A 4 -26.15 -3.78 21.56
C SER A 4 -26.13 -3.22 20.13
N ASN A 5 -27.09 -2.34 19.82
CA ASN A 5 -27.06 -1.51 18.62
C ASN A 5 -26.00 -0.43 18.78
N ARG A 6 -24.78 -0.66 18.27
CA ARG A 6 -23.82 0.43 18.03
C ARG A 6 -24.26 1.19 16.78
N LYS A 7 -24.84 2.37 16.99
CA LYS A 7 -24.98 3.39 15.95
C LYS A 7 -23.57 3.81 15.51
N PHE A 8 -23.23 3.59 14.24
CA PHE A 8 -22.10 4.29 13.62
C PHE A 8 -22.45 5.79 13.58
N ALA A 9 -21.57 6.62 14.12
CA ALA A 9 -21.74 8.06 14.09
C ALA A 9 -21.61 8.56 12.63
N SER A 10 -22.67 9.18 12.11
CA SER A 10 -22.62 9.95 10.86
C SER A 10 -21.78 11.22 11.09
N PHE A 11 -20.79 11.46 10.23
CA PHE A 11 -19.98 12.68 10.29
C PHE A 11 -20.84 13.92 9.94
N PRO A 12 -20.91 14.94 10.81
CA PRO A 12 -21.61 16.18 10.49
C PRO A 12 -20.89 16.94 9.36
N HIS A 13 -21.63 17.32 8.32
CA HIS A 13 -21.14 17.89 7.06
C HIS A 13 -20.91 19.41 7.08
N SER A 14 -20.83 20.07 8.24
CA SER A 14 -20.67 21.52 8.26
C SER A 14 -19.94 22.01 9.51
N CYS A 15 -18.61 21.99 9.44
CA CYS A 15 -17.78 22.83 10.28
C CYS A 15 -17.10 23.85 9.35
N SER A 16 -17.30 25.15 9.59
CA SER A 16 -16.59 26.21 8.87
C SER A 16 -15.13 26.18 9.29
N LEU A 17 -14.31 25.52 8.48
CA LEU A 17 -12.88 25.35 8.74
C LEU A 17 -12.11 26.64 8.37
N PRO A 18 -11.03 27.00 9.09
CA PRO A 18 -10.16 28.11 8.73
C PRO A 18 -9.52 27.91 7.32
N ALA A 19 -9.06 29.00 6.70
CA ALA A 19 -8.67 29.05 5.29
C ALA A 19 -7.54 28.07 4.86
N ASP A 20 -6.81 27.49 5.82
CA ASP A 20 -5.71 26.54 5.57
C ASP A 20 -6.08 25.07 5.80
N THR A 21 -7.34 24.78 6.16
CA THR A 21 -7.80 23.41 6.43
C THR A 21 -8.37 22.77 5.19
N MET A 22 -7.67 21.77 4.64
CA MET A 22 -8.11 21.05 3.44
C MET A 22 -9.22 20.05 3.76
N ASP A 23 -10.38 20.23 3.13
CA ASP A 23 -11.40 19.19 3.01
C ASP A 23 -10.86 18.04 2.13
N ILE A 24 -11.20 16.79 2.45
CA ILE A 24 -10.88 15.62 1.63
C ILE A 24 -11.43 15.80 0.21
N ALA A 25 -12.61 16.40 0.05
CA ALA A 25 -13.16 16.71 -1.26
C ALA A 25 -12.28 17.70 -2.04
N VAL A 26 -11.69 18.69 -1.35
CA VAL A 26 -10.72 19.62 -1.93
C VAL A 26 -9.43 18.90 -2.31
N LEU A 27 -8.92 18.00 -1.45
CA LEU A 27 -7.72 17.20 -1.72
C LEU A 27 -7.87 16.35 -3.00
N LEU A 28 -9.06 15.77 -3.21
CA LEU A 28 -9.37 14.96 -4.39
C LEU A 28 -9.50 15.78 -5.68
N ASN A 29 -9.86 17.06 -5.57
CA ASN A 29 -10.15 17.93 -6.70
C ASN A 29 -9.06 18.98 -6.98
N ALA A 30 -8.04 19.09 -6.12
CA ALA A 30 -6.90 19.98 -6.38
C ALA A 30 -6.18 19.52 -7.65
N THR A 31 -6.14 20.38 -8.66
CA THR A 31 -5.37 20.18 -9.89
C THR A 31 -3.91 20.48 -9.57
N ASP A 32 -3.03 19.50 -9.72
CA ASP A 32 -1.60 19.82 -9.82
C ASP A 32 -1.33 19.92 -11.31
N ASP A 33 -0.83 21.07 -11.76
CA ASP A 33 -0.59 21.40 -13.17
C ASP A 33 0.55 20.57 -13.82
N ALA A 34 0.94 19.46 -13.21
CA ALA A 34 1.92 18.51 -13.73
C ALA A 34 1.20 17.28 -14.29
N GLU A 35 0.60 17.44 -15.48
CA GLU A 35 0.17 16.30 -16.30
C GLU A 35 1.43 15.65 -16.92
N GLU A 36 2.04 14.70 -16.21
CA GLU A 36 2.93 13.72 -16.84
C GLU A 36 2.06 12.56 -17.35
N ASP A 37 1.97 12.45 -18.67
CA ASP A 37 1.24 11.39 -19.36
C ASP A 37 1.84 10.02 -19.03
N TRP A 38 1.11 9.27 -18.20
CA TRP A 38 1.25 7.82 -18.13
C TRP A 38 0.60 7.23 -19.39
N GLU A 39 1.25 7.38 -20.54
CA GLU A 39 0.89 6.64 -21.74
C GLU A 39 1.11 5.16 -21.46
N LEU A 40 0.02 4.50 -21.08
CA LEU A 40 -0.12 3.05 -21.03
C LEU A 40 -0.15 2.57 -22.48
N GLU A 41 1.03 2.37 -23.07
CA GLU A 41 1.10 1.56 -24.29
C GLU A 41 0.50 0.19 -23.96
N ALA A 42 -0.61 -0.13 -24.64
CA ALA A 42 -1.17 -1.46 -24.61
C ALA A 42 -0.08 -2.39 -25.14
N SER A 43 0.49 -3.20 -24.25
CA SER A 43 1.51 -4.16 -24.62
C SER A 43 0.84 -5.22 -25.49
N ASP A 44 1.03 -5.11 -26.80
CA ASP A 44 0.76 -6.19 -27.75
C ASP A 44 1.73 -7.33 -27.43
N SER A 45 1.25 -8.30 -26.66
CA SER A 45 2.04 -9.48 -26.31
C SER A 45 2.03 -10.45 -27.49
N GLU A 46 3.07 -10.40 -28.32
CA GLU A 46 3.42 -11.50 -29.22
C GLU A 46 3.97 -12.67 -28.40
N GLU A 47 3.39 -13.84 -28.65
CA GLU A 47 3.62 -15.10 -27.97
C GLU A 47 4.87 -15.78 -28.58
N GLU A 48 5.98 -15.86 -27.84
CA GLU A 48 7.12 -16.70 -28.23
C GLU A 48 7.71 -17.49 -27.05
N GLY A 49 7.70 -18.82 -27.22
CA GLY A 49 8.94 -19.61 -27.17
C GLY A 49 9.45 -20.10 -25.82
N ALA A 50 9.01 -21.31 -25.44
CA ALA A 50 9.55 -22.09 -24.32
C ALA A 50 11.08 -22.36 -24.41
N ARG A 51 11.73 -22.46 -23.24
CA ARG A 51 12.90 -23.32 -23.07
C ARG A 51 13.03 -23.85 -21.64
N GLU A 52 12.88 -25.15 -21.49
CA GLU A 52 13.20 -25.93 -20.29
C GLU A 52 14.72 -25.99 -20.08
N THR A 53 15.15 -25.85 -18.83
CA THR A 53 16.42 -26.41 -18.36
C THR A 53 16.21 -27.04 -17.00
N GLU A 54 16.37 -28.35 -17.00
CA GLU A 54 16.37 -29.29 -15.89
C GLU A 54 17.63 -29.10 -15.03
N TYR A 55 17.47 -29.02 -13.72
CA TYR A 55 18.54 -29.26 -12.76
C TYR A 55 17.97 -29.96 -11.52
N VAL A 56 18.40 -31.20 -11.33
CA VAL A 56 18.14 -32.04 -10.16
C VAL A 56 19.27 -31.83 -9.17
N ASP A 57 18.95 -31.51 -7.92
CA ASP A 57 19.86 -31.65 -6.79
C ASP A 57 19.06 -32.19 -5.59
N GLU A 58 19.28 -33.47 -5.29
CA GLU A 58 18.66 -34.19 -4.18
C GLU A 58 19.47 -33.95 -2.90
N GLY A 59 18.89 -33.23 -1.94
CA GLY A 59 19.51 -32.97 -0.65
C GLY A 59 18.50 -32.76 0.48
N ASP A 60 18.35 -33.81 1.29
CA ASP A 60 17.76 -33.91 2.63
C ASP A 60 16.42 -33.20 2.93
N VAL A 61 15.38 -34.02 2.89
CA VAL A 61 14.00 -33.75 3.31
C VAL A 61 13.93 -33.59 4.83
N SER A 62 13.80 -32.35 5.29
CA SER A 62 13.27 -32.05 6.63
C SER A 62 11.86 -31.49 6.47
N ASP A 63 10.88 -32.10 7.16
CA ASP A 63 9.43 -31.93 7.08
C ASP A 63 8.89 -30.48 7.23
N ASN A 64 9.28 -29.57 6.33
CA ASN A 64 8.81 -28.19 6.24
C ASN A 64 8.11 -27.88 4.89
N GLU A 65 7.93 -28.88 4.01
CA GLU A 65 7.38 -28.73 2.65
C GLU A 65 5.89 -28.37 2.59
N ALA A 66 5.13 -28.52 3.67
CA ALA A 66 3.67 -28.38 3.64
C ALA A 66 3.13 -26.97 3.35
N LEU A 67 3.99 -25.95 3.22
CA LEU A 67 3.60 -24.59 2.80
C LEU A 67 4.12 -24.18 1.41
N ASP A 68 5.10 -24.92 0.86
CA ASP A 68 5.53 -24.80 -0.54
C ASP A 68 4.60 -25.59 -1.48
N GLU A 69 3.98 -26.66 -0.98
CA GLU A 69 2.98 -27.45 -1.73
C GLU A 69 1.55 -26.89 -1.71
N LEU A 70 1.28 -25.79 -0.99
CA LEU A 70 0.05 -25.02 -1.16
C LEU A 70 0.17 -24.31 -2.52
N GLN A 71 -0.10 -25.09 -3.57
CA GLN A 71 0.39 -24.92 -4.94
C GLN A 71 0.49 -23.45 -5.36
N PRO A 72 1.60 -23.03 -6.00
CA PRO A 72 1.67 -21.76 -6.71
C PRO A 72 0.41 -21.54 -7.55
N ALA A 73 -0.14 -22.59 -8.17
CA ALA A 73 -1.39 -22.56 -8.91
C ALA A 73 -2.59 -22.01 -8.12
N VAL A 74 -2.83 -22.43 -6.87
CA VAL A 74 -4.01 -21.99 -6.09
C VAL A 74 -3.88 -20.53 -5.65
N ARG A 75 -2.70 -20.10 -5.19
CA ARG A 75 -2.43 -18.69 -4.85
C ARG A 75 -2.51 -17.79 -6.08
N ARG A 76 -1.87 -18.19 -7.18
CA ARG A 76 -1.93 -17.49 -8.48
C ARG A 76 -3.38 -17.36 -8.95
N THR A 77 -4.15 -18.44 -8.87
CA THR A 77 -5.55 -18.47 -9.30
C THR A 77 -6.44 -17.57 -8.44
N THR A 78 -6.25 -17.56 -7.11
CA THR A 78 -7.14 -16.79 -6.22
C THR A 78 -6.85 -15.30 -6.29
N SER A 79 -5.58 -14.90 -6.15
CA SER A 79 -5.21 -13.47 -6.24
C SER A 79 -5.51 -12.89 -7.62
N ALA A 80 -5.29 -13.65 -8.71
CA ALA A 80 -5.65 -13.20 -10.05
C ALA A 80 -7.16 -13.03 -10.24
N LYS A 81 -7.97 -13.98 -9.75
CA LYS A 81 -9.43 -13.91 -9.87
C LYS A 81 -10.00 -12.68 -9.19
N VAL A 82 -9.54 -12.36 -7.97
CA VAL A 82 -10.05 -11.20 -7.22
C VAL A 82 -9.78 -9.89 -7.96
N CYS A 83 -8.61 -9.71 -8.55
CA CYS A 83 -8.29 -8.50 -9.31
C CYS A 83 -9.14 -8.32 -10.58
N ILE A 84 -9.69 -9.41 -11.14
CA ILE A 84 -10.51 -9.39 -12.37
C ILE A 84 -12.01 -9.17 -12.06
N ILE A 85 -12.48 -9.58 -10.89
CA ILE A 85 -13.92 -9.54 -10.55
C ILE A 85 -14.41 -8.11 -10.37
N ALA A 86 -13.69 -7.29 -9.60
CA ALA A 86 -14.09 -5.91 -9.32
C ALA A 86 -12.89 -5.05 -8.94
N VAL A 87 -12.99 -3.75 -9.24
CA VAL A 87 -12.02 -2.74 -8.80
C VAL A 87 -12.75 -1.76 -7.88
N PRO A 88 -12.34 -1.60 -6.60
CA PRO A 88 -12.96 -0.62 -5.71
C PRO A 88 -12.79 0.79 -6.29
N LEU A 89 -13.80 1.66 -6.15
CA LEU A 89 -13.75 3.06 -6.60
C LEU A 89 -13.43 4.00 -5.43
N GLY A 90 -12.93 5.19 -5.75
CA GLY A 90 -12.66 6.24 -4.76
C GLY A 90 -11.50 5.89 -3.82
N ALA A 91 -11.76 5.98 -2.51
CA ALA A 91 -10.77 5.75 -1.48
C ALA A 91 -10.50 4.25 -1.24
N VAL A 92 -9.23 3.91 -1.08
CA VAL A 92 -8.78 2.56 -0.71
C VAL A 92 -7.85 2.66 0.50
N SER A 93 -7.79 1.59 1.29
CA SER A 93 -6.87 1.48 2.41
C SER A 93 -5.78 0.46 2.13
N LEU A 94 -4.54 0.78 2.50
CA LEU A 94 -3.42 -0.15 2.54
C LEU A 94 -3.15 -0.50 4.01
N GLY A 95 -3.16 -1.79 4.31
CA GLY A 95 -3.02 -2.28 5.67
C GLY A 95 -2.39 -3.66 5.77
N GLU A 96 -2.27 -4.12 7.02
CA GLU A 96 -1.90 -5.50 7.34
C GLU A 96 -3.14 -6.31 7.74
N ASN A 97 -3.39 -7.41 7.05
CA ASN A 97 -4.31 -8.45 7.48
C ASN A 97 -3.53 -9.62 8.06
N THR A 98 -4.02 -10.17 9.16
CA THR A 98 -3.37 -11.29 9.85
C THR A 98 -4.29 -12.49 9.89
N VAL A 99 -3.79 -13.64 9.45
CA VAL A 99 -4.45 -14.93 9.65
C VAL A 99 -3.77 -15.61 10.83
N ARG A 100 -4.53 -15.83 11.92
CA ARG A 100 -4.05 -16.57 13.08
C ARG A 100 -3.52 -17.94 12.65
N THR A 101 -2.36 -18.33 13.18
CA THR A 101 -1.85 -19.68 12.98
C THR A 101 -1.11 -20.19 14.21
N LYS A 102 -1.23 -21.50 14.46
CA LYS A 102 -0.40 -22.24 15.42
C LYS A 102 0.65 -23.12 14.75
N ALA A 103 0.62 -23.21 13.41
CA ALA A 103 1.56 -24.03 12.65
C ALA A 103 3.01 -23.62 12.93
N ARG A 104 3.92 -24.58 12.86
CA ARG A 104 5.36 -24.32 12.88
C ARG A 104 5.77 -23.89 11.47
N SER A 105 5.66 -22.61 11.19
CA SER A 105 6.01 -22.03 9.88
C SER A 105 6.99 -20.89 10.08
N SER A 106 7.93 -20.73 9.15
CA SER A 106 8.84 -19.59 9.08
C SER A 106 8.10 -18.27 8.84
N ALA A 107 6.92 -18.29 8.22
CA ALA A 107 6.10 -17.10 7.97
C ALA A 107 5.32 -16.61 9.20
N ARG A 108 5.27 -17.44 10.26
CA ARG A 108 4.57 -17.09 11.50
C ARG A 108 5.29 -15.96 12.20
N THR A 109 4.58 -14.86 12.42
CA THR A 109 5.10 -13.68 13.10
C THR A 109 4.40 -13.49 14.45
N TYR A 110 5.15 -13.04 15.46
CA TYR A 110 4.61 -12.66 16.76
C TYR A 110 4.11 -11.20 16.76
N MET A 111 2.96 -10.94 17.39
CA MET A 111 2.24 -9.67 17.42
C MET A 111 1.66 -9.44 18.82
N PRO A 112 2.43 -8.89 19.77
CA PRO A 112 1.99 -8.79 21.16
C PRO A 112 0.74 -7.89 21.35
N SER A 113 0.54 -6.91 20.47
CA SER A 113 -0.59 -5.97 20.54
C SER A 113 -1.87 -6.45 19.84
N LYS A 114 -1.84 -7.61 19.18
CA LYS A 114 -3.01 -8.18 18.49
C LYS A 114 -3.67 -9.23 19.38
N PRO A 115 -5.01 -9.42 19.29
CA PRO A 115 -5.71 -10.44 20.08
C PRO A 115 -5.18 -11.85 19.79
N ASP A 116 -4.86 -12.12 18.52
CA ASP A 116 -4.12 -13.30 18.10
C ASP A 116 -2.64 -12.96 17.99
N THR A 117 -1.87 -13.36 19.00
CA THR A 117 -0.45 -13.00 19.12
C THR A 117 0.45 -13.70 18.11
N TYR A 118 -0.03 -14.73 17.42
CA TYR A 118 0.71 -15.44 16.38
C TYR A 118 -0.14 -15.57 15.12
N GLY A 119 0.43 -15.16 13.99
CA GLY A 119 -0.26 -15.22 12.71
C GLY A 119 0.68 -15.07 11.53
N VAL A 120 0.16 -15.36 10.34
CA VAL A 120 0.78 -15.00 9.06
C VAL A 120 0.21 -13.65 8.64
N ARG A 121 1.09 -12.75 8.24
CA ARG A 121 0.75 -11.37 7.89
C ARG A 121 0.73 -11.19 6.38
N PHE A 122 -0.28 -10.49 5.92
CA PHE A 122 -0.49 -10.15 4.52
C PHE A 122 -0.66 -8.65 4.40
N TYR A 123 -0.06 -8.07 3.37
CA TYR A 123 -0.46 -6.74 2.92
C TYR A 123 -1.77 -6.86 2.17
N SER A 124 -2.65 -5.89 2.37
CA SER A 124 -3.94 -5.85 1.69
C SER A 124 -4.27 -4.44 1.23
N VAL A 125 -4.81 -4.34 0.01
CA VAL A 125 -5.43 -3.13 -0.52
C VAL A 125 -6.95 -3.36 -0.58
N VAL A 126 -7.70 -2.56 0.17
CA VAL A 126 -9.14 -2.77 0.41
C VAL A 126 -9.92 -1.50 0.08
N GLY A 127 -11.00 -1.61 -0.67
CA GLY A 127 -11.92 -0.50 -0.91
C GLY A 127 -12.53 0.03 0.40
N TRP A 128 -12.52 1.34 0.60
CA TRP A 128 -13.02 1.93 1.85
C TRP A 128 -14.51 1.66 2.05
N GLU A 129 -15.33 1.95 1.02
CA GLU A 129 -16.78 1.81 1.10
C GLU A 129 -17.26 0.38 0.85
N SER A 130 -16.66 -0.29 -0.14
CA SER A 130 -17.05 -1.65 -0.54
C SER A 130 -16.51 -2.73 0.39
N LEU A 131 -15.48 -2.42 1.18
CA LEU A 131 -14.68 -3.40 1.95
C LEU A 131 -14.11 -4.53 1.07
N TYR A 132 -14.04 -4.31 -0.24
CA TYR A 132 -13.56 -5.29 -1.19
C TYR A 132 -12.03 -5.37 -1.16
N ALA A 133 -11.49 -6.53 -0.78
CA ALA A 133 -10.06 -6.76 -0.73
C ALA A 133 -9.51 -7.04 -2.13
N PHE A 134 -9.17 -5.98 -2.88
CA PHE A 134 -8.70 -6.07 -4.25
C PHE A 134 -7.40 -6.86 -4.40
N ALA A 135 -6.43 -6.59 -3.52
CA ALA A 135 -5.14 -7.28 -3.53
C ALA A 135 -4.79 -7.74 -2.12
N VAL A 136 -4.34 -8.98 -1.98
CA VAL A 136 -3.80 -9.56 -0.76
C VAL A 136 -2.50 -10.28 -1.10
N TRP A 137 -1.42 -9.95 -0.42
CA TRP A 137 -0.09 -10.51 -0.70
C TRP A 137 0.68 -10.80 0.57
N ASP A 138 1.47 -11.87 0.59
CA ASP A 138 2.29 -12.19 1.76
C ASP A 138 3.34 -11.10 2.00
N ASN A 139 3.62 -10.81 3.27
CA ASN A 139 4.60 -9.77 3.62
C ASN A 139 6.07 -10.22 3.45
N GLY A 140 6.32 -11.41 2.89
CA GLY A 140 7.64 -12.00 2.72
C GLY A 140 8.26 -12.59 3.98
N SER A 141 7.56 -12.57 5.13
CA SER A 141 8.07 -13.19 6.35
C SER A 141 8.35 -14.68 6.13
N GLY A 142 9.53 -15.13 6.51
CA GLY A 142 9.95 -16.52 6.34
C GLY A 142 10.24 -16.95 4.90
N ASN A 143 10.15 -16.05 3.92
CA ASN A 143 10.53 -16.34 2.54
C ASN A 143 12.05 -16.51 2.44
N ARG A 144 12.50 -17.67 1.97
CA ARG A 144 13.92 -18.00 1.76
C ARG A 144 14.32 -17.90 0.30
N THR A 145 13.36 -17.73 -0.61
CA THR A 145 13.68 -17.46 -2.02
C THR A 145 14.37 -16.11 -2.08
N LYS A 146 15.48 -16.01 -2.80
CA LYS A 146 16.23 -14.75 -2.99
C LYS A 146 15.50 -13.76 -3.93
N THR A 147 14.17 -13.86 -4.01
CA THR A 147 13.32 -13.05 -4.86
C THR A 147 12.74 -11.89 -4.05
N ASN A 148 12.63 -10.71 -4.67
CA ASN A 148 12.03 -9.57 -3.99
C ASN A 148 10.49 -9.73 -3.97
N PRO A 149 9.79 -9.19 -2.95
CA PRO A 149 8.33 -9.28 -2.88
C PRO A 149 7.61 -8.70 -4.11
N VAL A 150 8.10 -7.58 -4.64
CA VAL A 150 7.54 -6.96 -5.85
C VAL A 150 7.70 -7.83 -7.09
N ASP A 151 8.81 -8.58 -7.19
CA ASP A 151 9.10 -9.46 -8.33
C ASP A 151 8.08 -10.58 -8.40
N ARG A 152 7.88 -11.27 -7.27
CA ARG A 152 6.86 -12.32 -7.18
C ARG A 152 5.45 -11.81 -7.51
N TYR A 153 5.15 -10.55 -7.21
CA TYR A 153 3.87 -9.95 -7.53
C TYR A 153 3.72 -9.69 -9.04
N VAL A 154 4.71 -9.04 -9.66
CA VAL A 154 4.65 -8.76 -11.11
C VAL A 154 4.86 -10.00 -11.96
N ASP A 155 5.49 -11.05 -11.44
CA ASP A 155 5.57 -12.36 -12.12
C ASP A 155 4.18 -13.01 -12.23
N LEU A 156 3.30 -12.81 -11.24
CA LEU A 156 1.90 -13.21 -11.33
C LEU A 156 1.08 -12.26 -12.23
N PHE A 157 1.40 -10.97 -12.19
CA PHE A 157 0.70 -9.92 -12.92
C PHE A 157 1.64 -9.26 -13.94
N SER A 158 2.07 -10.03 -14.95
CA SER A 158 3.10 -9.61 -15.93
C SER A 158 2.77 -8.30 -16.64
N ALA A 159 1.48 -8.02 -16.86
CA ALA A 159 1.03 -6.75 -17.40
C ALA A 159 1.50 -5.53 -16.58
N LEU A 160 1.76 -5.67 -15.28
CA LEU A 160 2.27 -4.57 -14.43
C LEU A 160 3.78 -4.39 -14.51
N GLN A 161 4.52 -5.38 -15.00
CA GLN A 161 5.98 -5.44 -14.86
C GLN A 161 6.66 -4.19 -15.44
N THR A 162 6.35 -3.84 -16.69
CA THR A 162 6.92 -2.68 -17.36
C THR A 162 6.59 -1.38 -16.63
N ALA A 163 5.32 -1.16 -16.28
CA ALA A 163 4.88 0.05 -15.60
C ALA A 163 5.57 0.21 -14.24
N VAL A 164 5.54 -0.83 -13.40
CA VAL A 164 6.16 -0.81 -12.06
C VAL A 164 7.66 -0.60 -12.15
N PHE A 165 8.36 -1.30 -13.05
CA PHE A 165 9.81 -1.13 -13.17
C PHE A 165 10.20 0.21 -13.78
N ARG A 166 9.38 0.78 -14.66
CA ARG A 166 9.59 2.16 -15.15
C ARG A 166 9.47 3.14 -13.99
N THR A 167 8.41 3.05 -13.17
CA THR A 167 8.25 3.89 -11.97
C THR A 167 9.46 3.76 -11.05
N LEU A 168 9.85 2.54 -10.69
CA LEU A 168 10.92 2.29 -9.72
C LEU A 168 12.33 2.63 -10.25
N LYS A 169 12.49 2.86 -11.55
CA LYS A 169 13.76 3.28 -12.17
C LYS A 169 13.90 4.79 -12.31
N ARG A 170 12.86 5.58 -12.07
CA ARG A 170 12.96 7.04 -12.19
C ARG A 170 13.89 7.59 -11.10
N ASP A 171 14.68 8.60 -11.45
CA ASP A 171 15.66 9.20 -10.53
C ASP A 171 15.01 9.94 -9.35
N ASP A 172 13.76 10.40 -9.51
CA ASP A 172 12.95 11.04 -8.47
C ASP A 172 12.28 10.04 -7.51
N VAL A 173 12.31 8.74 -7.82
CA VAL A 173 11.67 7.67 -7.05
C VAL A 173 12.66 7.02 -6.07
N ALA A 174 12.69 7.51 -4.85
CA ALA A 174 13.49 6.96 -3.75
C ALA A 174 12.90 5.69 -3.10
N ILE A 175 12.40 4.74 -3.90
CA ILE A 175 11.91 3.42 -3.45
C ILE A 175 12.74 2.34 -4.14
N LYS A 176 13.45 1.53 -3.36
CA LYS A 176 14.26 0.44 -3.93
C LYS A 176 13.38 -0.77 -4.20
N ARG A 177 13.68 -1.52 -5.26
CA ARG A 177 12.97 -2.77 -5.65
C ARG A 177 12.86 -3.80 -4.52
N LYS A 178 13.85 -3.86 -3.63
CA LYS A 178 13.86 -4.78 -2.46
C LYS A 178 12.99 -4.31 -1.29
N ASP A 179 12.58 -3.04 -1.28
CA ASP A 179 11.82 -2.49 -0.17
C ASP A 179 10.35 -2.96 -0.25
N PRO A 180 9.69 -3.21 0.90
CA PRO A 180 8.26 -3.52 0.91
C PRO A 180 7.40 -2.49 0.19
N SER A 181 7.82 -1.22 0.18
CA SER A 181 7.12 -0.14 -0.53
C SER A 181 7.05 -0.34 -2.04
N ALA A 182 8.00 -1.05 -2.66
CA ALA A 182 7.91 -1.39 -4.08
C ALA A 182 6.72 -2.33 -4.35
N LEU A 183 6.48 -3.30 -3.47
CA LEU A 183 5.30 -4.17 -3.55
C LEU A 183 4.01 -3.36 -3.35
N TRP A 184 3.99 -2.42 -2.40
CA TRP A 184 2.80 -1.59 -2.16
C TRP A 184 2.47 -0.71 -3.37
N VAL A 185 3.48 -0.13 -4.02
CA VAL A 185 3.32 0.61 -5.29
C VAL A 185 2.74 -0.30 -6.37
N ALA A 186 3.24 -1.54 -6.49
CA ALA A 186 2.69 -2.49 -7.47
C ALA A 186 1.22 -2.86 -7.18
N MET A 187 0.88 -3.16 -5.93
CA MET A 187 -0.50 -3.47 -5.53
C MET A 187 -1.46 -2.31 -5.76
N CYS A 188 -1.02 -1.08 -5.47
CA CYS A 188 -1.83 0.13 -5.66
C CYS A 188 -1.92 0.54 -7.13
N GLY A 189 -0.82 0.48 -7.88
CA GLY A 189 -0.80 0.73 -9.32
C GLY A 189 -1.63 -0.28 -10.11
N HIS A 190 -1.78 -1.51 -9.61
CA HIS A 190 -2.66 -2.52 -10.19
C HIS A 190 -4.13 -2.05 -10.22
N LEU A 191 -4.61 -1.40 -9.17
CA LEU A 191 -5.96 -0.81 -9.15
C LEU A 191 -6.14 0.21 -10.27
N THR A 192 -5.19 1.15 -10.37
CA THR A 192 -5.22 2.23 -11.36
C THR A 192 -5.15 1.66 -12.78
N LYS A 193 -4.31 0.64 -13.01
CA LYS A 193 -4.20 0.00 -14.32
C LYS A 193 -5.48 -0.72 -14.73
N MET A 194 -6.12 -1.45 -13.80
CA MET A 194 -7.34 -2.19 -14.12
C MET A 194 -8.55 -1.28 -14.34
N TYR A 195 -8.63 -0.19 -13.58
CA TYR A 195 -9.69 0.78 -13.74
C TYR A 195 -9.18 2.17 -13.36
N PRO A 196 -8.79 3.00 -14.35
CA PRO A 196 -8.42 4.39 -14.10
C PRO A 196 -9.57 5.13 -13.42
N ALA A 197 -9.27 5.93 -12.40
CA ALA A 197 -10.30 6.76 -11.78
C ALA A 197 -10.77 7.83 -12.78
N PRO A 198 -12.07 8.22 -12.80
CA PRO A 198 -12.57 9.23 -13.74
C PRO A 198 -11.83 10.57 -13.67
N ASN A 199 -11.39 10.96 -12.47
CA ASN A 199 -10.56 12.15 -12.20
C ASN A 199 -9.06 11.85 -12.19
N GLN A 200 -8.65 10.65 -12.64
CA GLN A 200 -7.28 10.14 -12.60
C GLN A 200 -6.64 10.18 -11.20
N ARG A 201 -7.43 10.20 -10.11
CA ARG A 201 -6.90 10.30 -8.74
C ARG A 201 -7.67 9.45 -7.76
N ARG A 202 -6.99 8.52 -7.10
CA ARG A 202 -7.53 7.72 -5.98
C ARG A 202 -6.92 8.18 -4.66
N LEU A 203 -7.70 8.12 -3.58
CA LEU A 203 -7.17 8.34 -2.23
C LEU A 203 -6.69 7.02 -1.63
N LEU A 204 -5.41 6.95 -1.31
CA LEU A 204 -4.79 5.84 -0.59
C LEU A 204 -4.68 6.21 0.89
N VAL A 205 -5.39 5.50 1.75
CA VAL A 205 -5.36 5.73 3.20
C VAL A 205 -4.51 4.67 3.91
N CYS A 206 -3.57 5.14 4.72
CA CYS A 206 -2.55 4.32 5.36
C CYS A 206 -2.50 4.56 6.87
N ASP A 207 -2.13 3.52 7.64
CA ASP A 207 -1.69 3.69 9.02
C ASP A 207 -0.25 4.26 9.08
N ASN A 208 0.25 4.48 10.30
CA ASN A 208 1.60 5.04 10.49
C ASN A 208 2.77 4.14 10.09
N PHE A 209 2.52 2.85 9.86
CA PHE A 209 3.55 1.92 9.40
C PHE A 209 3.74 2.04 7.88
N TYR A 210 2.63 2.26 7.15
CA TYR A 210 2.61 2.39 5.69
C TYR A 210 2.82 3.82 5.21
N THR A 211 2.47 4.82 6.02
CA THR A 211 2.62 6.23 5.65
C THR A 211 4.09 6.62 5.69
N ARG A 212 4.72 6.64 4.51
CA ARG A 212 6.12 7.05 4.31
C ARG A 212 6.19 8.21 3.35
N HIS A 213 7.05 9.18 3.61
CA HIS A 213 7.23 10.35 2.74
C HIS A 213 7.56 9.94 1.30
N ASN A 214 8.52 9.03 1.11
CA ASN A 214 8.86 8.51 -0.22
C ASN A 214 7.67 7.81 -0.89
N LEU A 215 6.84 7.07 -0.14
CA LEU A 215 5.67 6.42 -0.71
C LEU A 215 4.60 7.44 -1.13
N ALA A 216 4.35 8.46 -0.30
CA ALA A 216 3.42 9.53 -0.62
C ALA A 216 3.86 10.31 -1.87
N LYS A 217 5.13 10.74 -1.93
CA LYS A 217 5.71 11.43 -3.08
C LYS A 217 5.58 10.61 -4.37
N ASN A 218 5.87 9.32 -4.28
CA ASN A 218 5.82 8.42 -5.45
C ASN A 218 4.41 7.94 -5.79
N SER A 219 3.40 8.17 -4.94
CA SER A 219 2.02 7.77 -5.21
C SER A 219 1.40 8.56 -6.38
N HIS A 220 1.88 9.78 -6.63
CA HIS A 220 1.44 10.58 -7.78
C HIS A 220 1.74 9.90 -9.11
N HIS A 221 2.88 9.21 -9.22
CA HIS A 221 3.26 8.40 -10.39
C HIS A 221 2.33 7.20 -10.62
N ILE A 222 1.47 6.84 -9.67
CA ILE A 222 0.45 5.80 -9.89
C ILE A 222 -0.96 6.35 -9.79
N HIS A 223 -1.11 7.67 -9.97
CA HIS A 223 -2.40 8.37 -9.98
C HIS A 223 -3.13 8.27 -8.63
N MET A 224 -2.37 8.33 -7.53
CA MET A 224 -2.91 8.26 -6.16
C MET A 224 -2.41 9.40 -5.28
N LYS A 225 -3.30 9.89 -4.41
CA LYS A 225 -2.98 10.77 -3.28
C LYS A 225 -2.90 9.93 -2.02
N MET A 226 -1.91 10.17 -1.16
CA MET A 226 -1.78 9.44 0.10
C MET A 226 -2.27 10.29 1.27
N LEU A 227 -3.10 9.69 2.12
CA LEU A 227 -3.48 10.20 3.42
C LEU A 227 -3.09 9.17 4.47
N GLY A 228 -2.51 9.61 5.58
CA GLY A 228 -2.20 8.68 6.65
C GLY A 228 -1.62 9.34 7.87
N THR A 229 -1.54 8.57 8.94
CA THR A 229 -0.92 9.02 10.19
C THR A 229 0.60 8.86 10.08
N ILE A 230 1.40 9.72 10.70
CA ILE A 230 2.86 9.60 10.70
C ILE A 230 3.33 9.37 12.14
N ARG A 231 4.35 8.53 12.33
CA ARG A 231 4.97 8.38 13.65
C ARG A 231 5.65 9.69 14.05
N ILE A 232 5.43 10.15 15.28
CA ILE A 232 6.00 11.41 15.78
C ILE A 232 7.53 11.48 15.60
N ALA A 233 8.22 10.37 15.84
CA ALA A 233 9.67 10.27 15.67
C ALA A 233 10.13 10.39 14.19
N LEU A 234 9.25 10.14 13.22
CA LEU A 234 9.53 10.23 11.79
C LEU A 234 9.12 11.58 11.17
N GLN A 235 8.48 12.46 11.94
CA GLN A 235 8.08 13.79 11.44
C GLN A 235 9.29 14.66 11.10
N GLY A 236 10.48 14.29 11.58
CA GLY A 236 11.74 14.98 11.29
C GLY A 236 11.74 16.42 11.82
N LYS A 237 12.90 17.07 11.73
CA LYS A 237 13.01 18.51 12.08
C LYS A 237 12.17 19.39 11.15
N TRP A 238 11.88 18.91 9.94
CA TRP A 238 11.23 19.67 8.85
C TRP A 238 9.74 19.92 9.06
N MET A 239 9.03 18.98 9.70
CA MET A 239 7.61 19.16 9.99
C MET A 239 7.35 19.73 11.39
N ALA A 240 8.37 19.76 12.26
CA ALA A 240 8.24 20.18 13.64
C ALA A 240 7.60 21.57 13.78
N VAL A 241 8.06 22.56 13.01
CA VAL A 241 7.51 23.94 13.09
C VAL A 241 6.02 23.99 12.76
N ARG A 242 5.61 23.30 11.67
CA ARG A 242 4.20 23.28 11.27
C ARG A 242 3.35 22.48 12.26
N LEU A 243 3.88 21.38 12.79
CA LEU A 243 3.19 20.52 13.74
C LEU A 243 3.04 21.15 15.12
N GLU A 244 4.03 21.88 15.63
CA GLU A 244 3.88 22.63 16.88
C GLU A 244 2.83 23.73 16.71
N ALA A 245 2.84 24.47 15.60
CA ALA A 245 1.80 25.46 15.31
C ALA A 245 0.40 24.83 15.19
N ALA A 246 0.30 23.63 14.58
CA ALA A 246 -0.95 22.88 14.50
C ALA A 246 -1.41 22.37 15.86
N LYS A 247 -0.48 21.89 16.68
CA LYS A 247 -0.75 21.43 18.04
C LYS A 247 -1.30 22.56 18.90
N GLU A 248 -0.73 23.76 18.83
CA GLU A 248 -1.25 24.94 19.52
C GLU A 248 -2.70 25.28 19.10
N ARG A 249 -3.03 25.13 17.81
CA ARG A 249 -4.41 25.28 17.33
C ARG A 249 -5.32 24.16 17.84
N MET A 250 -4.85 22.92 17.80
CA MET A 250 -5.60 21.73 18.20
C MET A 250 -5.84 21.64 19.71
N ASP A 251 -4.94 22.17 20.54
CA ASP A 251 -5.10 22.22 22.00
C ASP A 251 -6.30 23.10 22.43
N ASN A 252 -6.70 24.05 21.57
CA ASN A 252 -7.85 24.92 21.77
C ASN A 252 -9.10 24.46 20.98
N ALA A 253 -8.97 23.43 20.15
CA ALA A 253 -10.06 22.95 19.31
C ALA A 253 -11.05 22.07 20.09
N GLU A 254 -12.28 21.96 19.59
CA GLU A 254 -13.28 21.07 20.18
C GLU A 254 -12.81 19.61 20.15
N ARG A 255 -13.17 18.85 21.19
CA ARG A 255 -12.83 17.43 21.27
C ARG A 255 -13.37 16.67 20.05
N GLY A 256 -12.48 16.02 19.32
CA GLY A 256 -12.81 15.28 18.09
C GLY A 256 -12.49 16.05 16.81
N ALA A 257 -12.06 17.31 16.91
CA ALA A 257 -11.45 18.02 15.80
C ALA A 257 -10.14 17.35 15.37
N TRP A 258 -9.76 17.59 14.12
CA TRP A 258 -8.52 17.13 13.51
C TRP A 258 -8.05 18.15 12.47
N GLU A 259 -6.75 18.19 12.22
CA GLU A 259 -6.13 19.04 11.21
C GLU A 259 -5.29 18.16 10.26
N LEU A 260 -5.39 18.43 8.95
CA LEU A 260 -4.61 17.74 7.94
C LEU A 260 -3.47 18.64 7.47
N HIS A 261 -2.26 18.08 7.41
CA HIS A 261 -1.09 18.77 6.88
C HIS A 261 -0.54 18.06 5.65
N ALA A 262 -0.29 18.85 4.61
CA ALA A 262 0.52 18.40 3.50
C ALA A 262 1.94 18.09 3.99
N ALA A 263 2.48 16.96 3.56
CA ALA A 263 3.86 16.60 3.83
C ALA A 263 4.79 17.65 3.20
N VAL A 264 5.76 18.14 3.98
CA VAL A 264 6.81 19.03 3.47
C VAL A 264 7.85 18.17 2.75
N ASP A 265 8.23 18.59 1.55
CA ASP A 265 9.34 17.98 0.82
C ASP A 265 10.61 18.05 1.66
N VAL A 266 11.22 16.89 1.86
CA VAL A 266 12.48 16.79 2.59
C VAL A 266 13.62 17.16 1.62
N PRO A 267 14.58 18.02 2.00
CA PRO A 267 15.74 18.35 1.16
C PRO A 267 16.50 17.10 0.71
N SER A 268 17.02 17.09 -0.51
CA SER A 268 17.66 15.91 -1.13
C SER A 268 18.89 15.40 -0.37
N ASP A 269 19.47 16.21 0.52
CA ASP A 269 20.64 15.94 1.35
C ASP A 269 20.31 15.65 2.83
N TRP A 270 19.03 15.40 3.16
CA TRP A 270 18.59 15.21 4.56
C TRP A 270 19.29 14.07 5.30
N GLU A 271 19.71 13.02 4.60
CA GLU A 271 20.44 11.89 5.20
C GLU A 271 21.77 12.33 5.82
N LYS A 272 22.34 13.44 5.33
CA LYS A 272 23.57 14.05 5.88
C LYS A 272 23.31 14.99 7.06
N LEU A 273 22.04 15.33 7.32
CA LEU A 273 21.60 16.30 8.32
C LEU A 273 20.99 15.62 9.58
N GLN A 274 20.99 14.29 9.62
CA GLN A 274 20.66 13.47 10.80
C GLN A 274 21.91 13.11 11.59
#